data_AF-A0A0E9R9H5-F1
#
_entry.id   AF-A0A0E9R9H5-F1
#
_cell.length_a   1.000
_cell.length_b   1.000
_cell.length_c   1.000
_cell.angle_alpha   90.00
_cell.angle_beta   90.00
_cell.angle_gamma   90.00
#
_symmetry.space_group_name_H-M   'P 1'
#
loop_
_entity.id
_entity.type
_entity.pdbx_description
1 polymer ?
#
loop_
_entity_poly.entity_id
_entity_poly.type
_entity_poly.pdbx_seq_one_letter_code
_entity_poly.pdbx_strand_id
1 'polypeptide(L)'
;MFIPDAEKAIYLDDDVIVQGDVQELFDTNLKAGHAAAFSDDCDSASSKGIIRGAGNQNNYIGFLDFKKEAIKKLAMRANTCSFNPGVFVANLN
;
A
#
# COMPACT_ATOMS: atom_id res chain seq x y z
N MET A 1 9.64 -15.86 -3.81
CA MET A 1 10.55 -16.28 -2.72
C MET A 1 9.71 -16.96 -1.66
N PHE A 2 10.09 -18.15 -1.20
CA PHE A 2 9.40 -18.86 -0.12
C PHE A 2 10.29 -18.80 1.13
N ILE A 3 9.74 -18.32 2.24
CA ILE A 3 10.46 -18.15 3.51
C ILE A 3 9.72 -19.01 4.56
N PRO A 4 10.00 -20.31 4.64
CA PRO A 4 9.18 -21.28 5.37
C PRO A 4 9.06 -21.04 6.88
N ASP A 5 10.09 -20.45 7.48
CA ASP A 5 10.20 -20.30 8.94
C ASP A 5 9.98 -18.86 9.42
N ALA A 6 9.56 -17.96 8.52
CA ALA A 6 9.29 -16.57 8.87
C ALA A 6 7.79 -16.37 9.10
N GLU A 7 7.45 -15.79 10.24
CA GLU A 7 6.07 -15.41 10.58
C GLU A 7 5.68 -14.02 10.03
N LYS A 8 6.70 -13.21 9.73
CA LYS A 8 6.55 -11.82 9.29
C LYS A 8 7.74 -11.43 8.43
N ALA A 9 7.51 -10.62 7.40
CA ALA A 9 8.57 -10.14 6.53
C ALA A 9 8.34 -8.69 6.13
N ILE A 10 9.43 -7.98 5.83
CA ILE A 10 9.40 -6.74 5.07
C ILE A 10 9.75 -7.07 3.64
N TYR A 11 8.94 -6.58 2.71
CA TYR A 11 9.27 -6.52 1.29
C TYR A 11 9.75 -5.12 0.94
N LEU A 12 10.83 -5.04 0.17
CA LEU A 12 11.38 -3.82 -0.43
C LEU A 12 11.71 -4.14 -1.89
N ASP A 13 11.27 -3.29 -2.82
CA ASP A 13 11.75 -3.33 -4.20
C ASP A 13 13.27 -3.07 -4.28
N ASP A 14 13.89 -3.50 -5.37
CA ASP A 14 15.34 -3.40 -5.59
C ASP A 14 15.83 -1.97 -5.85
N ASP A 15 14.91 -1.03 -6.10
CA ASP A 15 15.17 0.39 -6.28
C ASP A 15 14.88 1.24 -5.02
N VAL A 16 14.62 0.60 -3.88
CA VAL A 16 14.38 1.29 -2.59
C VAL A 16 15.69 1.61 -1.86
N ILE A 17 15.82 2.87 -1.42
CA ILE A 17 16.89 3.31 -0.50
C ILE A 17 16.29 3.54 0.89
N VAL A 18 16.73 2.76 1.88
CA VAL A 18 16.30 2.91 3.28
C VAL A 18 17.14 3.99 3.96
N GLN A 19 16.48 5.00 4.55
CA GLN A 19 17.12 6.15 5.21
C GLN A 19 16.97 6.18 6.73
N GLY A 20 16.20 5.25 7.31
CA GLY A 20 15.96 5.14 8.76
C GLY A 20 16.16 3.72 9.28
N ASP A 21 15.73 3.45 10.51
CA ASP A 21 15.79 2.10 11.07
C ASP A 21 14.66 1.23 10.50
N VAL A 22 15.03 0.20 9.74
CA VAL A 22 14.07 -0.73 9.13
C VAL A 22 13.32 -1.57 10.16
N GLN A 23 13.86 -1.70 11.38
CA GLN A 23 13.18 -2.39 12.49
C GLN A 23 11.91 -1.66 12.93
N GLU A 24 11.88 -0.33 12.88
CA GLU A 24 10.66 0.44 13.19
C GLU A 24 9.51 0.08 12.24
N LEU A 25 9.82 -0.15 10.95
CA LEU A 25 8.86 -0.65 9.98
C LEU A 25 8.42 -2.08 10.34
N PHE A 26 9.38 -2.96 10.69
CA PHE A 26 9.09 -4.34 11.08
C PHE A 26 8.14 -4.40 12.28
N ASP A 27 8.28 -3.49 13.24
CA ASP A 27 7.49 -3.45 14.47
C ASP A 27 6.05 -2.91 14.26
N THR A 28 5.69 -2.52 13.03
CA THR A 28 4.32 -2.13 12.66
C THR A 28 3.32 -3.21 13.07
N ASN A 29 2.29 -2.82 13.83
CA ASN A 29 1.27 -3.75 14.31
C ASN A 29 0.37 -4.21 13.16
N LEU A 30 0.34 -5.53 12.92
CA LEU A 30 -0.59 -6.18 12.00
C LEU A 30 -1.73 -6.79 12.82
N LYS A 31 -2.96 -6.35 12.56
CA LYS A 31 -4.16 -6.92 13.20
C LYS A 31 -4.36 -8.35 12.71
N ALA A 32 -4.84 -9.23 13.60
CA ALA A 32 -5.21 -10.59 13.25
C ALA A 32 -6.18 -10.60 12.04
N GLY A 33 -5.88 -11.44 11.05
CA GLY A 33 -6.64 -11.53 9.79
C GLY A 33 -6.20 -10.55 8.70
N HIS A 34 -5.27 -9.62 8.96
CA HIS A 34 -4.64 -8.83 7.91
C HIS A 34 -3.41 -9.54 7.35
N ALA A 35 -3.32 -9.62 6.02
CA ALA A 35 -2.20 -10.24 5.33
C ALA A 35 -0.95 -9.33 5.28
N ALA A 36 -1.14 -8.01 5.26
CA ALA A 36 -0.04 -7.06 5.18
C ALA A 36 -0.48 -5.65 5.60
N ALA A 37 0.51 -4.78 5.85
CA ALA A 37 0.35 -3.34 5.94
C ALA A 37 1.17 -2.65 4.84
N PHE A 38 0.54 -1.66 4.20
CA PHE A 38 1.11 -0.87 3.11
C PHE A 38 1.09 0.61 3.48
N SER A 39 1.93 1.40 2.80
CA SER A 39 1.88 2.85 2.89
C SER A 39 0.86 3.43 1.91
N ASP A 40 0.18 4.50 2.31
CA ASP A 40 -0.72 5.25 1.44
C ASP A 40 0.10 6.00 0.37
N ASP A 41 -0.35 5.96 -0.89
CA ASP A 41 0.38 6.53 -2.04
C ASP A 41 -0.14 7.91 -2.48
N CYS A 42 -1.12 8.47 -1.75
CA CYS A 42 -1.73 9.77 -2.07
C CYS A 42 -0.89 10.96 -1.58
N ASP A 43 -0.19 10.80 -0.46
CA ASP A 43 0.53 11.88 0.22
C ASP A 43 2.05 11.86 -0.04
N SER A 44 2.49 11.05 -1.01
CA SER A 44 3.90 10.92 -1.37
C SER A 44 4.53 12.28 -1.69
N ALA A 45 5.77 12.52 -1.25
CA ALA A 45 6.43 13.81 -1.46
C ALA A 45 6.55 14.17 -2.97
N SER A 46 6.53 13.17 -3.85
CA SER A 46 6.49 13.30 -5.30
C SER A 46 5.14 13.82 -5.83
N SER A 47 4.01 13.56 -5.17
CA SER A 47 2.69 14.09 -5.56
C SER A 47 2.54 15.60 -5.28
N LYS A 48 3.46 16.18 -4.50
CA LYS A 48 3.51 17.63 -4.21
C LYS A 48 4.13 18.46 -5.34
N GLY A 49 4.68 17.81 -6.38
CA GLY A 49 5.27 18.44 -7.56
C GLY A 49 4.26 18.82 -8.65
N ILE A 50 3.73 20.04 -8.60
CA ILE A 50 3.31 20.86 -9.76
C ILE A 50 2.31 20.22 -10.75
N ILE A 51 1.21 19.58 -10.32
CA ILE A 51 -0.05 19.55 -11.12
C ILE A 51 -1.26 19.65 -10.19
N ARG A 52 -1.58 20.87 -9.75
CA ARG A 52 -2.88 21.19 -9.11
C ARG A 52 -3.99 21.32 -10.15
N GLY A 53 -4.10 20.34 -11.04
CA GLY A 53 -5.10 20.29 -12.11
C GLY A 53 -5.92 19.01 -11.98
N ALA A 54 -7.11 19.12 -11.40
CA ALA A 54 -8.22 18.16 -11.47
C ALA A 54 -7.85 16.66 -11.55
N GLY A 55 -7.49 16.06 -10.41
CA GLY A 55 -7.47 14.61 -10.23
C GLY A 55 -6.37 14.19 -9.27
N ASN A 56 -6.72 13.93 -8.02
CA ASN A 56 -5.80 13.27 -7.10
C ASN A 56 -5.71 11.80 -7.57
N GLN A 57 -4.66 11.43 -8.31
CA GLN A 57 -4.65 10.25 -9.20
C GLN A 57 -4.48 8.90 -8.49
N ASN A 58 -4.04 8.90 -7.23
CA ASN A 58 -3.72 7.67 -6.50
C ASN A 58 -4.83 7.22 -5.55
N ASN A 59 -6.09 7.38 -5.93
CA ASN A 59 -7.23 6.82 -5.21
C ASN A 59 -7.87 5.70 -6.04
N TYR A 60 -8.74 4.91 -5.43
CA TYR A 60 -9.34 3.79 -6.13
C TYR A 60 -10.14 4.17 -7.37
N ILE A 61 -10.76 5.36 -7.45
CA ILE A 61 -11.47 5.78 -8.66
C ILE A 61 -10.54 5.97 -9.87
N GLY A 62 -9.24 6.19 -9.64
CA GLY A 62 -8.23 6.25 -10.70
C GLY A 62 -7.84 4.90 -11.30
N PHE A 63 -8.03 3.80 -10.54
CA PHE A 63 -7.53 2.46 -10.92
C PHE A 63 -8.65 1.43 -11.13
N LEU A 64 -9.79 1.59 -10.48
CA LEU A 64 -10.89 0.62 -10.49
C LEU A 64 -12.11 1.16 -11.25
N ASP A 65 -12.74 0.28 -12.02
CA ASP A 65 -14.02 0.56 -12.66
C ASP A 65 -15.19 0.29 -11.70
N PHE A 66 -15.66 1.35 -11.03
CA PHE A 66 -16.79 1.30 -10.09
C PHE A 66 -18.14 0.99 -10.76
N LYS A 67 -18.22 0.93 -12.10
CA LYS A 67 -19.43 0.48 -12.79
C LYS A 67 -19.57 -1.05 -12.76
N LYS A 68 -18.47 -1.80 -12.58
CA LYS A 68 -18.50 -3.28 -12.53
C LYS A 68 -19.11 -3.80 -11.23
N GLU A 69 -20.04 -4.75 -11.37
CA GLU A 69 -20.71 -5.38 -10.22
C GLU A 69 -19.74 -6.06 -9.23
N ALA A 70 -18.64 -6.62 -9.73
CA ALA A 70 -17.60 -7.19 -8.87
C ALA A 70 -16.99 -6.15 -7.92
N ILE A 71 -16.75 -4.92 -8.40
CA ILE A 71 -16.19 -3.83 -7.59
C ILE A 71 -17.25 -3.28 -6.63
N LYS A 72 -18.49 -3.13 -7.07
CA LYS A 72 -19.60 -2.68 -6.20
C LYS A 72 -19.81 -3.62 -5.01
N LYS A 73 -19.70 -4.93 -5.22
CA LYS A 73 -19.81 -5.96 -4.17
C LYS A 73 -18.76 -5.83 -3.07
N LEU A 74 -17.60 -5.23 -3.36
CA LEU A 74 -16.55 -4.98 -2.37
C LEU A 74 -16.88 -3.82 -1.41
N ALA A 75 -17.91 -3.02 -1.72
CA ALA A 75 -18.35 -1.89 -0.89
C ALA A 75 -17.22 -0.89 -0.53
N MET A 76 -16.23 -0.75 -1.41
CA MET A 76 -15.09 0.15 -1.23
C MET A 76 -15.49 1.60 -1.55
N ARG A 77 -14.87 2.58 -0.89
CA ARG A 77 -15.08 3.99 -1.22
C ARG A 77 -14.16 4.39 -2.37
N ALA A 78 -14.73 5.08 -3.36
CA ALA A 78 -14.02 5.52 -4.56
C ALA A 78 -12.87 6.50 -4.26
N ASN A 79 -12.99 7.28 -3.19
CA ASN A 79 -11.98 8.24 -2.74
C ASN A 79 -10.99 7.66 -1.73
N THR A 80 -11.06 6.36 -1.39
CA THR A 80 -10.04 5.73 -0.55
C THR A 80 -8.70 5.80 -1.26
N CYS A 81 -7.67 6.14 -0.49
CA CYS A 81 -6.31 6.19 -0.98
C CYS A 81 -5.85 4.82 -1.46
N SER A 82 -5.14 4.79 -2.58
CA SER A 82 -4.42 3.60 -3.01
C SER A 82 -3.16 3.44 -2.17
N PHE A 83 -2.58 2.24 -2.23
CA PHE A 83 -1.39 1.89 -1.48
C PHE A 83 -0.19 1.67 -2.41
N ASN A 84 1.02 1.85 -1.87
CA ASN A 84 2.27 1.59 -2.56
C ASN A 84 2.70 0.13 -2.32
N PRO A 85 2.87 -0.69 -3.37
CA PRO A 85 3.26 -2.09 -3.24
C PRO A 85 4.77 -2.34 -3.16
N GLY A 86 5.62 -1.32 -3.35
CA GLY A 86 7.08 -1.47 -3.36
C GLY A 86 7.73 -1.55 -1.98
N VAL A 87 6.98 -1.17 -0.93
CA VAL A 87 7.40 -1.32 0.47
C VAL A 87 6.20 -1.75 1.31
N PHE A 88 6.27 -2.92 1.93
CA PHE A 88 5.20 -3.39 2.83
C PHE A 88 5.70 -4.39 3.87
N VAL A 89 4.88 -4.56 4.91
CA VAL A 89 5.09 -5.56 5.96
C VAL A 89 4.05 -6.65 5.78
N ALA A 90 4.48 -7.90 5.58
CA ALA A 90 3.60 -9.05 5.40
C ALA A 90 3.53 -9.90 6.65
N ASN A 91 2.32 -10.37 6.98
CA ASN A 91 2.10 -11.49 7.86
C ASN A 91 2.19 -12.79 7.02
N LEU A 92 3.08 -13.69 7.41
CA LEU A 92 3.31 -14.97 6.73
C LEU A 92 2.70 -16.16 7.49
N ASN A 93 2.06 -15.89 8.63
CA ASN A 93 1.29 -16.84 9.45
C ASN A 93 -0.21 -16.87 9.09
#